data_AF-A0A4R8W158-F1
#
_entry.id   AF-A0A4R8W158-F1
#
_cell.length_a   1.000
_cell.length_b   1.000
_cell.length_c   1.000
_cell.angle_alpha   90.00
_cell.angle_beta   90.00
_cell.angle_gamma   90.00
#
_symmetry.space_group_name_H-M   'P 1'
#
loop_
_entity.id
_entity.type
_entity.pdbx_description
1 polymer ?
#
loop_
_entity_poly.entity_id
_entity_poly.type
_entity_poly.pdbx_seq_one_letter_code
_entity_poly.pdbx_strand_id
1 'polypeptide(L)'
;MNDPRAKMDDNRLVAMGAPQADWTKAPGRVPGFWVALLALVGAVVYPVPALVVGAIGLFYTLQAHKVIPAGARGRGLTVAALVLAGATLALVVLQFVLALLL
;
A
#
# COMPACT_ATOMS: atom_id res chain seq x y z
N MET A 1 14.76 11.11 -12.09
CA MET A 1 14.79 10.56 -10.71
C MET A 1 13.62 11.18 -9.96
N ASN A 2 12.51 10.45 -9.80
CA ASN A 2 11.29 10.95 -9.14
C ASN A 2 11.34 10.62 -7.65
N ASP A 3 11.92 11.49 -6.83
CA ASP A 3 11.88 11.34 -5.38
C ASP A 3 10.43 11.51 -4.89
N PRO A 4 9.80 10.49 -4.24
CA PRO A 4 8.45 10.62 -3.73
C PRO A 4 8.34 11.69 -2.64
N ARG A 5 9.43 12.06 -1.97
CA ARG A 5 9.44 13.16 -0.98
C ARG A 5 9.14 14.52 -1.61
N ALA A 6 9.45 14.69 -2.90
CA ALA A 6 9.16 15.92 -3.64
C ALA A 6 7.66 16.17 -3.87
N LYS A 7 6.78 15.19 -3.59
CA LYS A 7 5.32 15.36 -3.67
C LYS A 7 4.69 15.68 -2.31
N MET A 8 5.50 16.00 -1.30
CA MET A 8 5.03 16.40 0.03
C MET A 8 4.82 17.91 0.16
N ASP A 9 4.56 18.63 -0.93
CA ASP A 9 4.52 20.12 -0.98
C ASP A 9 3.54 20.76 0.03
N ASP A 10 2.49 20.05 0.43
CA ASP A 10 1.53 20.49 1.48
C ASP A 10 1.96 20.15 2.92
N ASN A 11 3.15 19.59 3.11
CA ASN A 11 3.74 19.27 4.41
C ASN A 11 4.62 20.42 4.90
N ARG A 12 4.01 21.62 5.01
CA ARG A 12 4.68 22.85 5.47
C ARG A 12 5.29 22.76 6.89
N LEU A 13 5.06 21.67 7.61
CA LEU A 13 5.62 21.41 8.94
C LEU A 13 7.16 21.29 8.91
N VAL A 14 7.74 20.83 7.79
CA VAL A 14 9.20 20.77 7.61
C VAL A 14 9.79 22.17 7.37
N ALA A 15 9.08 23.03 6.63
CA ALA A 15 9.50 24.41 6.39
C ALA A 15 9.33 25.33 7.62
N MET A 16 8.50 24.93 8.59
CA MET A 16 8.18 25.69 9.81
C MET A 16 8.94 25.20 11.06
N GLY A 17 9.93 24.30 10.92
CA GLY A 17 10.73 23.83 12.06
C GLY A 17 9.96 22.93 13.05
N ALA A 18 8.83 22.34 12.64
CA ALA A 18 8.06 21.47 13.52
C ALA A 18 8.84 20.16 13.78
N PRO A 19 8.95 19.70 15.03
CA PRO A 19 9.76 18.55 15.43
C PRO A 19 9.28 17.20 14.85
N GLN A 20 8.09 17.17 14.24
CA GLN A 20 7.57 15.98 13.56
C GLN A 20 7.04 16.38 12.17
N ALA A 21 7.74 15.93 11.12
CA ALA A 21 7.15 15.89 9.79
C ALA A 21 5.87 15.04 9.84
N ASP A 22 4.74 15.55 9.36
CA ASP A 22 3.50 14.77 9.32
C ASP A 22 3.57 13.77 8.16
N TRP A 23 3.96 12.54 8.48
CA TRP A 23 4.10 11.45 7.51
C TRP A 23 2.74 10.90 7.04
N THR A 24 1.63 11.40 7.57
CA THR A 24 0.30 11.01 7.10
C THR A 24 0.02 11.52 5.68
N LYS A 25 0.72 12.55 5.21
CA LYS A 25 0.58 13.04 3.84
C LYS A 25 1.50 12.34 2.84
N ALA A 26 2.16 11.25 3.23
CA ALA A 26 3.07 10.54 2.33
C ALA A 26 2.36 10.04 1.05
N PRO A 27 2.91 10.34 -0.14
CA PRO A 27 2.32 9.92 -1.40
C PRO A 27 2.32 8.40 -1.52
N GLY A 28 1.27 7.84 -2.11
CA GLY A 28 1.10 6.39 -2.23
C GLY A 28 0.45 5.73 -1.00
N ARG A 29 0.40 6.40 0.16
CA ARG A 29 -0.12 5.79 1.41
C ARG A 29 -1.60 5.43 1.33
N VAL A 30 -2.44 6.43 1.08
CA VAL A 30 -3.89 6.29 0.97
C VAL A 30 -4.30 5.53 -0.29
N PRO A 31 -3.81 5.88 -1.50
CA PRO A 31 -4.17 5.12 -2.68
C PRO A 31 -3.66 3.66 -2.62
N GLY A 32 -2.46 3.42 -2.07
CA GLY A 32 -1.93 2.07 -1.89
C GLY A 32 -2.81 1.20 -1.00
N PHE A 33 -3.33 1.75 0.10
CA PHE A 33 -4.26 1.06 0.98
C PHE A 33 -5.58 0.70 0.28
N TRP A 34 -6.25 1.67 -0.35
CA TRP A 34 -7.54 1.43 -1.00
C TRP A 34 -7.43 0.47 -2.17
N VAL A 35 -6.37 0.58 -2.97
CA VAL A 35 -6.14 -0.34 -4.08
C VAL A 35 -5.80 -1.75 -3.58
N ALA A 36 -5.01 -1.89 -2.51
CA ALA A 36 -4.74 -3.20 -1.90
C ALA A 36 -6.01 -3.83 -1.30
N LEU A 37 -6.89 -3.03 -0.70
CA LEU A 37 -8.18 -3.49 -0.19
C LEU A 37 -9.09 -3.95 -1.32
N LEU A 38 -9.18 -3.17 -2.40
CA LEU A 38 -9.97 -3.52 -3.58
C LEU A 38 -9.45 -4.78 -4.26
N ALA A 39 -8.13 -4.98 -4.30
CA ALA A 39 -7.52 -6.21 -4.78
C ALA A 39 -7.95 -7.42 -3.94
N LEU A 40 -7.91 -7.31 -2.60
CA LEU A 40 -8.33 -8.40 -1.72
C LEU A 40 -9.81 -8.77 -1.91
N VAL A 41 -10.68 -7.76 -1.95
CA VAL A 41 -12.12 -7.97 -2.17
C VAL A 41 -12.37 -8.57 -3.54
N GLY A 42 -11.71 -8.05 -4.58
CA GLY A 42 -11.82 -8.53 -5.95
C GLY A 42 -11.29 -9.95 -6.13
N ALA A 43 -10.29 -10.38 -5.35
CA ALA A 43 -9.69 -11.70 -5.45
C ALA A 43 -10.66 -12.84 -5.18
N VAL A 44 -11.74 -12.59 -4.42
CA VAL A 44 -12.78 -13.61 -4.15
C VAL A 44 -13.51 -14.03 -5.43
N VAL A 45 -13.73 -13.10 -6.36
CA VAL A 45 -14.52 -13.34 -7.59
C VAL A 45 -13.62 -13.47 -8.82
N TYR A 46 -12.56 -12.65 -8.88
CA TYR A 46 -11.69 -12.51 -10.03
C TYR A 46 -10.22 -12.62 -9.59
N PRO A 47 -9.72 -13.84 -9.31
CA PRO A 47 -8.39 -14.03 -8.73
C PRO A 47 -7.26 -13.47 -9.60
N VAL A 48 -7.31 -13.67 -10.92
CA VAL A 48 -6.26 -13.20 -11.84
C VAL A 48 -6.27 -11.67 -12.00
N PRO A 49 -7.40 -11.00 -12.30
CA PRO A 49 -7.44 -9.53 -12.31
C PRO A 49 -7.04 -8.90 -10.97
N ALA A 50 -7.40 -9.53 -9.86
CA ALA A 50 -7.04 -9.04 -8.53
C ALA A 50 -5.52 -9.02 -8.28
N LEU A 51 -4.74 -9.92 -8.90
CA LEU A 51 -3.27 -9.86 -8.84
C LEU A 51 -2.72 -8.58 -9.49
N VAL A 52 -3.30 -8.16 -10.62
CA VAL A 52 -2.88 -6.94 -11.32
C VAL A 52 -3.19 -5.71 -10.47
N VAL A 53 -4.42 -5.63 -9.94
CA VAL A 53 -4.82 -4.55 -9.03
C VAL A 53 -3.95 -4.56 -7.76
N GLY A 54 -3.69 -5.74 -7.20
CA GLY A 54 -2.83 -5.92 -6.03
C GLY A 54 -1.41 -5.43 -6.28
N ALA A 55 -0.83 -5.68 -7.47
CA ALA A 55 0.48 -5.17 -7.85
C ALA A 55 0.52 -3.64 -7.92
N ILE A 56 -0.53 -3.01 -8.44
CA ILE A 56 -0.66 -1.54 -8.45
C ILE A 56 -0.74 -0.99 -7.02
N GLY A 57 -1.55 -1.61 -6.16
CA GLY A 57 -1.68 -1.23 -4.75
C GLY A 57 -0.36 -1.40 -3.99
N LEU A 58 0.35 -2.49 -4.24
CA LEU A 58 1.66 -2.77 -3.68
C LEU A 58 2.69 -1.72 -4.13
N PHE A 59 2.69 -1.32 -5.40
CA PHE A 59 3.59 -0.28 -5.91
C PHE A 59 3.43 1.04 -5.16
N TYR A 60 2.18 1.53 -5.00
CA TYR A 60 1.90 2.73 -4.21
C TYR A 60 2.29 2.57 -2.75
N THR A 61 2.02 1.40 -2.17
CA THR A 61 2.35 1.08 -0.78
C THR A 61 3.87 1.09 -0.56
N LEU A 62 4.65 0.53 -1.48
CA LEU A 62 6.11 0.51 -1.43
C LEU A 62 6.71 1.90 -1.57
N GLN A 63 6.12 2.78 -2.40
CA GLN A 63 6.53 4.19 -2.46
C GLN A 63 6.38 4.87 -1.10
N ALA A 64 5.24 4.69 -0.43
CA ALA A 64 5.02 5.25 0.90
C ALA A 64 5.92 4.59 1.96
N HIS A 65 6.12 3.28 1.89
CA HIS A 65 6.93 2.52 2.86
C HIS A 65 8.42 2.91 2.82
N LYS A 66 8.96 3.28 1.66
CA LYS A 66 10.36 3.75 1.54
C LYS A 66 10.59 5.13 2.15
N VAL A 67 9.53 5.92 2.31
CA VAL A 67 9.62 7.32 2.75
C VAL A 67 9.26 7.50 4.22
N ILE A 68 8.25 6.76 4.73
CA ILE A 68 7.80 6.89 6.12
C ILE A 68 8.75 6.14 7.06
N PRO A 69 9.40 6.80 8.04
CA PRO A 69 10.28 6.14 9.02
C PRO A 69 9.54 5.09 9.88
N ALA A 70 10.28 4.09 10.38
CA ALA A 70 9.72 3.16 11.36
C ALA A 70 9.28 3.91 12.63
N GLY A 71 8.11 3.58 13.18
CA GLY A 71 7.54 4.26 14.35
C GLY A 71 6.85 5.61 14.07
N ALA A 72 6.91 6.12 12.84
CA ALA A 72 6.26 7.38 12.49
C ALA A 72 4.73 7.24 12.35
N ARG A 73 4.01 8.29 12.77
CA ARG A 73 2.55 8.38 12.63
C ARG A 73 2.16 8.33 11.14
N GLY A 74 1.39 7.30 10.77
CA GLY A 74 1.01 7.03 9.37
C GLY A 74 1.63 5.76 8.78
N ARG A 75 2.65 5.16 9.42
CA ARG A 75 3.23 3.86 9.06
C ARG A 75 2.23 2.71 9.18
N GLY A 76 1.28 2.80 10.10
CA GLY A 76 0.26 1.76 10.31
C GLY A 76 -0.56 1.46 9.05
N LEU A 77 -0.92 2.49 8.28
CA LEU A 77 -1.72 2.32 7.06
C LEU A 77 -0.91 1.64 5.94
N THR A 78 0.38 1.95 5.81
CA THR A 78 1.25 1.28 4.82
C THR A 78 1.51 -0.17 5.20
N VAL A 79 1.67 -0.46 6.49
CA VAL A 79 1.80 -1.85 6.98
C VAL A 79 0.51 -2.63 6.73
N ALA A 80 -0.65 -2.05 7.03
CA ALA A 80 -1.94 -2.67 6.73
C ALA A 80 -2.09 -2.97 5.23
N ALA A 81 -1.70 -2.03 4.36
CA ALA A 81 -1.73 -2.24 2.92
C ALA A 81 -0.78 -3.37 2.46
N LEU A 82 0.41 -3.51 3.07
CA LEU A 82 1.31 -4.64 2.79
C LEU A 82 0.69 -5.98 3.22
N VAL A 83 0.04 -6.00 4.38
CA VAL A 83 -0.68 -7.20 4.86
C VAL A 83 -1.82 -7.55 3.91
N LEU A 84 -2.59 -6.58 3.43
CA LEU A 84 -3.66 -6.79 2.45
C LEU A 84 -3.11 -7.36 1.13
N ALA A 85 -1.98 -6.84 0.64
CA ALA A 85 -1.33 -7.37 -0.56
C ALA A 85 -0.86 -8.83 -0.37
N GLY A 86 -0.27 -9.14 0.78
CA GLY A 86 0.12 -10.50 1.13
C GLY A 86 -1.08 -11.45 1.26
N ALA A 87 -2.16 -10.99 1.89
CA ALA A 87 -3.41 -11.75 2.01
C ALA A 87 -4.04 -12.02 0.64
N THR A 88 -4.00 -11.04 -0.27
CA THR A 88 -4.48 -11.20 -1.65
C THR A 88 -3.72 -12.32 -2.37
N LEU A 89 -2.39 -12.32 -2.28
CA LEU A 89 -1.56 -13.37 -2.86
C LEU A 89 -1.89 -14.75 -2.26
N ALA A 90 -1.95 -14.84 -0.94
CA ALA A 90 -2.26 -16.09 -0.24
C ALA A 90 -3.64 -16.64 -0.64
N LEU A 91 -4.65 -15.76 -0.72
CA LEU A 91 -6.00 -16.13 -1.13
C LEU A 91 -6.04 -16.63 -2.58
N VAL A 92 -5.36 -15.95 -3.50
CA VAL A 92 -5.31 -16.38 -4.90
C VAL A 92 -4.60 -17.72 -5.04
N VAL A 93 -3.47 -17.92 -4.36
CA VAL A 93 -2.75 -19.21 -4.35
C VAL A 93 -3.65 -20.32 -3.81
N LEU A 94 -4.35 -20.08 -2.70
CA LEU A 94 -5.28 -21.05 -2.13
C LEU A 94 -6.39 -21.42 -3.12
N GLN A 95 -6.98 -20.45 -3.81
CA GLN A 95 -7.99 -20.72 -4.84
C GLN A 95 -7.45 -21.57 -5.98
N PHE A 96 -6.24 -21.30 -6.47
CA PHE A 96 -5.61 -22.13 -7.51
C PHE A 96 -5.36 -23.57 -7.03
N VAL A 97 -4.86 -23.75 -5.81
CA VAL A 97 -4.67 -25.09 -5.24
C VAL A 97 -5.99 -25.84 -5.13
N LEU A 98 -7.04 -25.19 -4.61
CA LEU A 98 -8.37 -25.79 -4.52
C LEU A 98 -8.94 -26.15 -5.90
N ALA A 99 -8.77 -25.28 -6.89
CA ALA A 99 -9.22 -25.52 -8.26
C ALA A 99 -8.47 -26.65 -8.97
N LEU A 100 -7.24 -26.98 -8.56
CA LEU A 100 -6.48 -28.12 -9.09
C LEU A 100 -6.79 -29.45 -8.39
N LEU A 101 -7.36 -29.40 -7.19
CA LEU A 101 -7.72 -30.58 -6.40
C LEU A 101 -9.17 -31.05 -6.62
N LEU A 102 -10.01 -30.18 -7.21
CA LEU A 102 -11.39 -30.45 -7.61
C LEU A 102 -11.45 -30.92 -9.07
#